data_AF-A0A7V9DQ48-F1
#
_entry.id   AF-A0A7V9DQ48-F1
#
_cell.length_a   1.000
_cell.length_b   1.000
_cell.length_c   1.000
_cell.angle_alpha   90.00
_cell.angle_beta   90.00
_cell.angle_gamma   90.00
#
_symmetry.space_group_name_H-M   'P 1'
#
loop_
_entity.id
_entity.type
_entity.pdbx_description
1 polymer ?
#
loop_
_entity_poly.entity_id
_entity_poly.type
_entity_poly.pdbx_seq_one_letter_code
_entity_poly.pdbx_strand_id
1 'polypeptide(L)'
;MTDYRNFLMGRHSAALSGANVGQAKKFYDYSVTINGFTAKLNGSEAARLKRQPGVISVGLDKKYQLDTITTPDFLKLTAPGALSY
;
A
#
# COMPACT_ATOMS: atom_id res chain seq x y z
N MET A 1 -6.50 19.90 -2.30
CA MET A 1 -5.91 18.60 -1.90
C MET A 1 -5.97 17.54 -3.01
N THR A 2 -6.99 17.55 -3.87
CA THR A 2 -7.13 16.61 -5.00
C THR A 2 -5.99 16.74 -6.02
N ASP A 3 -5.51 17.95 -6.27
CA ASP A 3 -4.48 18.21 -7.30
C ASP A 3 -3.15 17.53 -7.01
N TYR A 4 -2.72 17.54 -5.75
CA TYR A 4 -1.49 16.87 -5.35
C TYR A 4 -1.59 15.35 -5.46
N ARG A 5 -2.76 14.77 -5.13
CA ARG A 5 -2.99 13.33 -5.31
C ARG A 5 -2.96 12.93 -6.79
N ASN A 6 -3.59 13.73 -7.66
CA ASN A 6 -3.55 13.51 -9.10
C ASN A 6 -2.12 13.58 -9.64
N PHE A 7 -1.32 14.52 -9.15
CA PHE A 7 0.10 14.62 -9.47
C PHE A 7 0.88 13.36 -9.07
N LEU A 8 0.68 12.83 -7.86
CA LEU A 8 1.32 11.60 -7.40
C LEU A 8 0.93 10.40 -8.26
N MET A 9 -0.37 10.23 -8.54
CA MET A 9 -0.86 9.15 -9.41
C MET A 9 -0.29 9.24 -10.83
N GLY A 10 -0.10 10.46 -11.35
CA GLY A 10 0.58 10.70 -12.62
C GLY A 10 2.03 10.22 -12.59
N ARG A 11 2.77 10.52 -11.52
CA ARG A 11 4.15 10.04 -11.33
C ARG A 11 4.24 8.52 -11.19
N HIS A 12 3.32 7.90 -10.47
CA HIS A 12 3.25 6.44 -10.37
C HIS A 12 3.04 5.78 -11.74
N SER A 13 2.14 6.35 -12.54
CA SER A 13 1.84 5.87 -13.88
C SER A 13 3.05 6.04 -14.82
N ALA A 14 3.76 7.16 -14.72
CA ALA A 14 4.99 7.41 -15.45
C ALA A 14 6.10 6.41 -15.09
N ALA A 15 6.29 6.10 -13.81
CA ALA A 15 7.26 5.10 -13.37
C ALA A 15 6.94 3.70 -13.94
N LEU A 16 5.68 3.27 -13.92
CA LEU A 16 5.26 2.01 -14.54
C LEU A 16 5.50 2.00 -16.05
N SER A 17 5.15 3.09 -16.74
CA SER A 17 5.34 3.21 -18.18
C SER A 17 6.83 3.17 -18.55
N GLY A 18 7.69 3.88 -17.83
CA GLY A 18 9.13 3.87 -18.08
C GLY A 18 9.78 2.51 -17.79
N ALA A 19 9.17 1.69 -16.93
CA ALA A 19 9.58 0.30 -16.70
C ALA A 19 9.05 -0.68 -17.77
N ASN A 20 8.33 -0.20 -18.78
CA ASN A 20 7.60 -0.99 -19.78
C ASN A 20 6.61 -1.97 -19.13
N VAL A 21 5.89 -1.51 -18.10
CA VAL A 21 4.85 -2.26 -17.41
C VAL A 21 3.49 -1.63 -17.71
N GLY A 22 2.54 -2.44 -18.17
CA GLY A 22 1.18 -1.98 -18.42
C GLY A 22 0.47 -1.52 -17.15
N GLN A 23 -0.29 -0.44 -17.23
CA GLN A 23 -1.00 0.15 -16.08
C GLN A 23 -1.99 -0.83 -15.42
N ALA A 24 -2.56 -1.77 -16.19
CA ALA A 24 -3.46 -2.82 -15.71
C ALA A 24 -2.83 -3.77 -14.68
N LYS A 25 -1.49 -3.78 -14.55
CA LYS A 25 -0.79 -4.57 -13.53
C LYS A 25 -0.75 -3.91 -12.16
N LYS A 26 -1.09 -2.62 -12.06
CA LYS A 26 -1.19 -1.88 -10.78
C LYS A 26 -2.44 -2.33 -10.03
N PHE A 27 -2.30 -2.63 -8.74
CA PHE A 27 -3.39 -3.15 -7.91
C PHE A 27 -3.88 -2.14 -6.88
N TYR A 28 -2.97 -1.52 -6.13
CA TYR A 28 -3.27 -0.40 -5.24
C TYR A 28 -2.41 0.82 -5.57
N ASP A 29 -2.97 2.02 -5.36
CA ASP A 29 -2.27 3.30 -5.52
C ASP A 29 -2.52 4.15 -4.27
N TYR A 30 -1.46 4.36 -3.49
CA TYR A 30 -1.50 5.05 -2.21
C TYR A 30 -0.98 6.48 -2.40
N SER A 31 -1.74 7.46 -1.89
CA SER A 31 -1.39 8.88 -1.95
C SER A 31 -1.62 9.64 -0.64
N VAL A 32 -1.96 8.92 0.44
CA VAL A 32 -2.29 9.52 1.75
C VAL A 32 -1.24 9.13 2.78
N THR A 33 -1.18 7.84 3.14
CA THR A 33 -0.25 7.32 4.16
C THR A 33 1.12 6.95 3.58
N ILE A 34 1.15 6.53 2.32
CA ILE A 34 2.35 6.15 1.57
C ILE A 34 2.24 6.82 0.21
N ASN A 35 3.37 7.29 -0.33
CA ASN A 35 3.50 7.73 -1.72
C ASN A 35 4.04 6.56 -2.55
N GLY A 36 3.14 5.71 -3.04
CA GLY A 36 3.55 4.51 -3.77
C GLY A 36 2.39 3.65 -4.23
N PHE A 37 2.69 2.54 -4.88
CA PHE A 37 1.69 1.64 -5.45
C PHE A 37 2.16 0.19 -5.38
N THR A 38 1.24 -0.75 -5.54
CA THR A 38 1.55 -2.18 -5.71
C THR A 38 1.25 -2.61 -7.14
N ALA A 39 2.06 -3.53 -7.67
CA ALA A 39 1.84 -4.09 -8.99
C ALA A 39 2.29 -5.55 -9.07
N LYS A 40 1.63 -6.34 -9.91
CA LYS A 40 2.08 -7.71 -10.23
C LYS A 40 3.20 -7.65 -11.25
N LEU A 41 4.44 -7.84 -10.80
CA LEU A 41 5.65 -7.75 -11.62
C LEU A 41 6.40 -9.09 -11.62
N ASN A 42 7.00 -9.44 -12.76
CA ASN A 42 8.07 -10.42 -12.77
C ASN A 42 9.41 -9.78 -12.36
N GLY A 43 10.47 -10.59 -12.22
CA GLY A 43 11.78 -10.11 -11.77
C GLY A 43 12.41 -9.04 -12.66
N SER A 44 12.27 -9.15 -13.99
CA SER A 44 12.85 -8.17 -14.92
C SER A 44 12.06 -6.86 -14.95
N GLU A 45 10.74 -6.92 -14.76
CA GLU A 45 9.86 -5.76 -14.55
C GLU A 45 10.23 -5.03 -13.25
N ALA A 46 10.39 -5.76 -12.13
CA ALA A 46 10.80 -5.17 -10.87
C ALA A 46 12.18 -4.49 -10.95
N ALA A 47 13.14 -5.12 -11.63
CA ALA A 47 14.47 -4.56 -11.83
C ALA A 47 14.44 -3.27 -12.68
N ARG A 48 13.61 -3.22 -13.74
CA ARG A 48 13.39 -2.02 -14.54
C ARG A 48 12.72 -0.91 -13.76
N LEU A 49 11.74 -1.25 -12.93
CA LEU A 49 11.03 -0.29 -12.08
C LEU A 49 11.97 0.34 -11.05
N LYS A 50 12.85 -0.44 -10.43
CA LYS A 50 13.84 0.05 -9.47
C LYS A 50 14.81 1.10 -10.06
N ARG A 51 14.98 1.12 -11.39
CA ARG A 51 15.83 2.09 -12.09
C ARG A 51 15.09 3.34 -12.55
N GLN A 52 13.79 3.44 -12.33
CA GLN A 52 13.03 4.61 -12.77
C GLN A 52 13.32 5.82 -11.90
N PRO A 53 13.47 7.02 -12.49
CA PRO A 53 13.61 8.25 -11.74
C PRO A 53 12.48 8.42 -10.71
N GLY A 54 12.84 8.70 -9.46
CA GLY A 54 11.89 8.90 -8.37
C GLY A 54 11.40 7.62 -7.68
N VAL A 55 11.81 6.42 -8.12
CA VAL A 55 11.56 5.18 -7.37
C VAL A 55 12.63 5.02 -6.29
N ILE A 56 12.20 5.13 -5.02
CA ILE A 56 13.09 5.05 -3.86
C ILE A 56 13.40 3.57 -3.50
N SER A 57 12.39 2.70 -3.58
CA SER A 57 12.53 1.29 -3.23
C SER A 57 11.51 0.41 -3.95
N VAL A 58 11.88 -0.82 -4.26
CA VAL A 58 10.98 -1.88 -4.75
C VAL A 58 11.17 -3.10 -3.85
N GLY A 59 10.08 -3.61 -3.30
CA GLY A 59 10.06 -4.77 -2.41
C GLY A 59 8.86 -5.66 -2.69
N LEU A 60 8.93 -6.90 -2.18
CA LEU A 60 7.80 -7.82 -2.27
C LEU A 60 6.65 -7.30 -1.40
N ASP A 61 5.46 -7.26 -1.99
CA ASP A 61 4.24 -6.93 -1.27
C ASP A 61 3.92 -8.06 -0.28
N LYS A 62 3.80 -7.73 1.00
CA LYS A 62 3.42 -8.67 2.06
C LYS A 62 2.00 -8.33 2.47
N LYS A 63 1.07 -9.26 2.23
CA LYS A 63 -0.26 -9.18 2.83
C LYS A 63 -0.14 -9.48 4.32
N TYR A 64 -0.29 -8.45 5.14
CA TYR A 64 -0.52 -8.65 6.57
C TYR A 64 -1.97 -9.08 6.74
N GLN A 65 -2.19 -10.25 7.33
CA GLN A 65 -3.51 -10.57 7.86
C GLN A 65 -3.68 -9.73 9.12
N LEU A 66 -4.77 -8.97 9.18
CA LEU A 66 -5.13 -8.27 10.40
C LEU A 66 -5.58 -9.34 11.38
N ASP A 67 -4.69 -9.73 12.30
CA ASP A 67 -5.08 -10.51 13.48
C ASP A 67 -5.98 -9.57 14.29
N THR A 68 -7.27 -9.61 13.99
CA THR A 68 -8.29 -8.90 14.75
C THR A 68 -8.02 -9.21 16.21
N ILE A 69 -7.77 -8.16 17.00
CA ILE A 69 -7.71 -8.20 18.45
C ILE A 69 -9.10 -8.56 18.98
N THR A 70 -9.51 -9.81 18.79
CA THR A 70 -10.65 -10.42 19.45
C THR A 70 -10.16 -10.99 20.76
N THR A 71 -10.11 -10.15 21.79
CA THR A 71 -10.50 -10.61 23.11
C THR A 71 -10.90 -9.41 23.96
N PRO A 72 -12.14 -9.34 24.47
CA PRO A 72 -12.55 -8.41 25.53
C PRO A 72 -11.60 -8.41 26.74
N ASP A 73 -10.76 -9.43 26.88
CA ASP A 73 -9.70 -9.55 27.88
C ASP A 73 -8.65 -8.44 27.79
N PHE A 74 -8.35 -7.88 26.60
CA PHE A 74 -7.42 -6.74 26.48
C PHE A 74 -7.94 -5.51 27.23
N LEU A 75 -9.27 -5.35 27.30
CA LEU A 75 -9.93 -4.26 28.02
C LEU A 75 -10.38 -4.66 29.43
N LYS A 76 -10.10 -5.90 29.87
CA LYS A 76 -10.57 -6.46 31.16
C LYS A 76 -12.08 -6.30 31.37
N LEU A 77 -12.87 -6.34 30.30
CA LEU A 77 -14.34 -6.16 30.36
C LEU A 77 -15.09 -7.43 30.80
N THR A 78 -14.38 -8.50 31.14
CA THR A 78 -14.94 -9.78 31.60
C THR A 78 -15.24 -9.81 33.11
N ALA A 79 -15.07 -8.69 33.83
CA ALA A 79 -15.44 -8.59 35.23
C ALA A 79 -16.98 -8.44 35.42
N PRO A 80 -17.60 -9.19 36.36
CA PRO A 80 -18.99 -8.95 36.74
C PRO A 80 -19.13 -7.52 37.30
N GLY A 81 -19.80 -6.63 36.57
CA GLY A 81 -20.00 -5.23 36.97
C GLY A 81 -19.69 -4.18 35.89
N ALA A 82 -19.14 -4.56 34.73
CA ALA A 82 -18.84 -3.64 33.64
C ALA A 82 -20.07 -3.26 32.78
N LEU A 83 -21.19 -2.90 33.41
CA LEU A 83 -22.28 -2.13 32.80
C LEU A 83 -22.98 -1.33 33.91
N SER A 84 -22.70 -0.03 33.96
CA SER A 84 -23.59 0.95 34.59
C SER A 84 -23.72 2.10 33.61
N TYR A 85 -24.97 2.33 33.18
CA TYR A 85 -25.37 3.44 32.31
C TYR A 85 -25.37 4.74 33.11
#